data_AF-A0A970W1H6-F1
#
_entry.id   AF-A0A970W1H6-F1
#
_cell.length_a   1.000
_cell.length_b   1.000
_cell.length_c   1.000
_cell.angle_alpha   90.00
_cell.angle_beta   90.00
_cell.angle_gamma   90.00
#
_symmetry.space_group_name_H-M   'P 1'
#
loop_
_entity.id
_entity.type
_entity.pdbx_description
1 polymer ?
#
loop_
_entity_poly.entity_id
_entity_poly.type
_entity_poly.pdbx_seq_one_letter_code
_entity_poly.pdbx_strand_id
1 'polypeptide(L)'
;MQGVILAAGKGSRLHPITTTRSKAMLPILGKPIVERVMESISIHGITDFVLVVSCEDKEIVQYFEQECKLPVTIQFVVQEQRRGMADALRQAAPLIHEPFILSACDNLVNSDHVGALIRRFNQPDANAVLTLMVIPPAQLGKTGIVDMKNEYVTRIIEKPPPEEAPTNIASLPLYIFPPRILDFLPEVKPSPRGEYELQDAIQMLIDRVGNVAGVFIESRLTLTGPEDLLAINRHYLMAGQDQPQLAPFTVGPGTHLVTPLRIEQNTVIGANCVIGPRVYIEKDCRIGTGVTIKDAVVLRGAVIADNAMIIGEVIS
;
A
#
# COMPACT_ATOMS: atom_id res chain seq x y z
N MET A 1 2.32 1.09 -21.14
CA MET A 1 1.39 1.36 -20.03
C MET A 1 2.16 2.06 -18.94
N GLN A 2 1.57 3.10 -18.35
CA GLN A 2 2.14 3.81 -17.21
C GLN A 2 1.63 3.24 -15.88
N GLY A 3 2.38 3.44 -14.79
CA GLY A 3 1.91 3.20 -13.43
C GLY A 3 1.50 4.51 -12.76
N VAL A 4 0.36 4.54 -12.08
CA VAL A 4 -0.10 5.71 -11.32
C VAL A 4 -0.30 5.28 -9.87
N ILE A 5 0.45 5.86 -8.94
CA ILE A 5 0.31 5.54 -7.51
C ILE A 5 -0.25 6.73 -6.76
N LEU A 6 -1.37 6.51 -6.05
CA LEU A 6 -1.97 7.51 -5.19
C LEU A 6 -1.41 7.38 -3.77
N ALA A 7 -0.55 8.32 -3.36
CA ALA A 7 0.18 8.31 -2.10
C ALA A 7 -0.14 9.50 -1.16
N ALA A 8 -1.02 10.42 -1.57
CA ALA A 8 -1.33 11.65 -0.83
C ALA A 8 -2.20 11.47 0.45
N GLY A 9 -2.52 10.25 0.88
CA GLY A 9 -3.42 9.99 2.01
C GLY A 9 -2.82 10.31 3.39
N LYS A 10 -3.63 10.82 4.33
CA LYS A 10 -3.17 11.21 5.69
C LYS A 10 -2.64 10.05 6.55
N GLY A 11 -3.17 8.84 6.35
CA GLY A 11 -2.84 7.71 7.22
C GLY A 11 -3.23 7.93 8.69
N SER A 12 -4.31 8.66 9.00
CA SER A 12 -4.64 9.10 10.37
C SER A 12 -4.83 7.96 11.38
N ARG A 13 -5.20 6.75 10.92
CA ARG A 13 -5.34 5.55 11.75
C ARG A 13 -4.00 4.98 12.24
N LEU A 14 -2.89 5.46 11.70
CA LEU A 14 -1.53 5.10 12.08
C LEU A 14 -0.89 6.14 13.01
N HIS A 15 -1.64 7.14 13.50
CA HIS A 15 -1.11 8.06 14.51
C HIS A 15 -0.71 7.29 15.79
N PRO A 16 0.42 7.64 16.44
CA PRO A 16 1.29 8.79 16.14
C PRO A 16 2.36 8.54 15.07
N ILE A 17 2.50 7.32 14.54
CA ILE A 17 3.56 6.92 13.60
C ILE A 17 3.57 7.83 12.36
N THR A 18 2.39 8.12 11.80
CA THR A 18 2.26 8.94 10.59
C THR A 18 2.26 10.45 10.84
N THR A 19 2.50 10.91 12.08
CA THR A 19 2.68 12.34 12.38
C THR A 19 4.02 12.86 11.89
N THR A 20 5.06 12.01 11.92
CA THR A 20 6.45 12.39 11.58
C THR A 20 6.93 11.77 10.28
N ARG A 21 6.16 10.85 9.69
CA ARG A 21 6.51 10.07 8.50
C ARG A 21 5.29 9.84 7.63
N SER A 22 5.46 9.90 6.32
CA SER A 22 4.38 9.54 5.39
C SER A 22 4.00 8.07 5.51
N LYS A 23 2.72 7.75 5.36
CA LYS A 23 2.23 6.36 5.31
C LYS A 23 2.90 5.57 4.19
N ALA A 24 3.07 6.20 3.02
CA ALA A 24 3.73 5.61 1.86
C ALA A 24 5.18 5.22 2.14
N MET A 25 5.81 5.86 3.14
CA MET A 25 7.17 5.62 3.56
C MET A 25 7.31 4.56 4.63
N LEU A 26 6.22 4.02 5.20
CA LEU A 26 6.32 3.02 6.25
C LEU A 26 7.04 1.76 5.77
N PRO A 27 7.97 1.22 6.58
CA PRO A 27 8.94 0.24 6.11
C PRO A 27 8.37 -1.18 6.13
N ILE A 28 8.53 -1.87 5.00
CA ILE A 28 8.30 -3.31 4.84
C ILE A 28 9.66 -3.98 4.57
N LEU A 29 10.31 -4.42 5.65
CA LEU A 29 11.67 -4.96 5.67
C LEU A 29 12.67 -4.03 4.93
N GLY A 30 12.69 -2.76 5.33
CA GLY A 30 13.64 -1.75 4.83
C GLY A 30 13.30 -1.08 3.51
N LYS A 31 12.18 -1.45 2.91
CA LYS A 31 11.65 -0.77 1.72
C LYS A 31 10.34 -0.07 2.06
N PRO A 32 10.13 1.19 1.66
CA PRO A 32 8.84 1.86 1.74
C PRO A 32 7.72 1.00 1.14
N ILE A 33 6.54 1.01 1.75
CA ILE A 33 5.38 0.30 1.21
C ILE A 33 5.03 0.73 -0.22
N VAL A 34 5.24 2.01 -0.57
CA VAL A 34 5.04 2.49 -1.93
C VAL A 34 6.00 1.86 -2.94
N GLU A 35 7.26 1.63 -2.57
CA GLU A 35 8.21 0.88 -3.41
C GLU A 35 7.73 -0.57 -3.59
N ARG A 36 7.22 -1.23 -2.54
CA ARG A 36 6.68 -2.60 -2.64
C ARG A 36 5.50 -2.71 -3.61
N VAL A 37 4.62 -1.71 -3.62
CA VAL A 37 3.52 -1.65 -4.59
C VAL A 37 4.09 -1.53 -6.01
N MET A 38 5.03 -0.61 -6.22
CA MET A 38 5.66 -0.38 -7.51
C MET A 38 6.45 -1.60 -8.00
N GLU A 39 7.13 -2.33 -7.12
CA GLU A 39 7.84 -3.58 -7.45
C GLU A 39 6.91 -4.61 -8.09
N SER A 40 5.72 -4.80 -7.50
CA SER A 40 4.75 -5.78 -8.02
C SER A 40 4.21 -5.42 -9.41
N ILE A 41 4.24 -4.12 -9.76
CA ILE A 41 3.86 -3.59 -11.06
C ILE A 41 5.03 -3.65 -12.04
N SER A 42 6.24 -3.25 -11.62
CA SER A 42 7.41 -3.11 -12.49
C SER A 42 7.93 -4.44 -13.04
N ILE A 43 7.70 -5.55 -12.31
CA ILE A 43 8.04 -6.90 -12.79
C ILE A 43 7.33 -7.22 -14.12
N HIS A 44 6.20 -6.57 -14.43
CA HIS A 44 5.48 -6.73 -15.71
C HIS A 44 5.91 -5.74 -16.80
N GLY A 45 7.05 -5.07 -16.63
CA GLY A 45 7.62 -4.15 -17.62
C GLY A 45 7.06 -2.73 -17.59
N ILE A 46 6.24 -2.39 -16.60
CA ILE A 46 5.73 -1.03 -16.38
C ILE A 46 6.76 -0.27 -15.55
N THR A 47 7.56 0.59 -16.21
CA THR A 47 8.68 1.30 -15.57
C THR A 47 8.54 2.82 -15.55
N ASP A 48 7.52 3.38 -16.20
CA ASP A 48 7.19 4.81 -16.14
C ASP A 48 6.05 5.03 -15.13
N PHE A 49 6.31 5.78 -14.08
CA PHE A 49 5.38 6.01 -12.98
C PHE A 49 5.05 7.48 -12.77
N VAL A 50 3.79 7.76 -12.47
CA VAL A 50 3.30 9.02 -11.91
C VAL A 50 2.93 8.80 -10.45
N LEU A 51 3.62 9.46 -9.54
CA LEU A 51 3.38 9.37 -8.10
C LEU A 51 2.66 10.61 -7.60
N VAL A 52 1.42 10.44 -7.14
CA VAL A 52 0.63 11.54 -6.56
C VAL A 52 0.88 11.61 -5.07
N VAL A 53 1.55 12.66 -4.63
CA VAL A 53 1.98 12.87 -3.23
C VAL A 53 1.29 14.11 -2.66
N SER A 54 1.27 14.27 -1.33
CA SER A 54 0.85 15.51 -0.69
C SER A 54 2.03 16.47 -0.52
N CYS A 55 1.76 17.76 -0.29
CA CYS A 55 2.79 18.78 -0.07
C CYS A 55 3.68 18.52 1.16
N GLU A 56 3.22 17.68 2.08
CA GLU A 56 3.93 17.26 3.30
C GLU A 56 4.92 16.10 3.03
N ASP A 57 4.81 15.41 1.90
CA ASP A 57 5.52 14.15 1.62
C ASP A 57 6.92 14.33 1.01
N LYS A 58 7.71 15.28 1.52
CA LYS A 58 9.08 15.55 1.01
C LYS A 58 10.00 14.33 1.08
N GLU A 59 9.81 13.47 2.07
CA GLU A 59 10.59 12.24 2.26
C GLU A 59 10.39 11.25 1.11
N ILE A 60 9.20 11.20 0.49
CA ILE A 60 8.93 10.32 -0.65
C ILE A 60 9.82 10.71 -1.83
N VAL A 61 9.82 12.00 -2.18
CA VAL A 61 10.61 12.52 -3.31
C VAL A 61 12.10 12.26 -3.06
N GLN A 62 12.59 12.62 -1.87
CA GLN A 62 13.99 12.41 -1.50
C GLN A 62 14.41 10.94 -1.61
N TYR A 63 13.59 10.02 -1.10
CA TYR A 63 13.87 8.59 -1.16
C TYR A 63 14.02 8.10 -2.60
N PHE A 64 13.08 8.44 -3.47
CA PHE A 64 13.09 7.98 -4.85
C PHE A 64 14.19 8.61 -5.71
N GLU A 65 14.62 9.83 -5.38
CA GLU A 65 15.74 10.49 -6.08
C GLU A 65 17.12 10.02 -5.59
N GLN A 66 17.26 9.59 -4.33
CA GLN A 66 18.57 9.38 -3.69
C GLN A 66 18.84 7.94 -3.23
N GLU A 67 17.81 7.20 -2.82
CA GLU A 67 17.96 5.90 -2.13
C GLU A 67 17.35 4.73 -2.90
N CYS A 68 16.27 4.96 -3.65
CA CYS A 68 15.55 3.91 -4.37
C CYS A 68 16.44 3.26 -5.43
N LYS A 69 16.42 1.93 -5.46
CA LYS A 69 17.19 1.10 -6.41
C LYS A 69 16.33 0.49 -7.50
N LEU A 70 15.03 0.78 -7.49
CA LEU A 70 14.10 0.26 -8.47
C LEU A 70 14.40 0.94 -9.82
N PRO A 71 14.61 0.19 -10.92
CA PRO A 71 14.98 0.76 -12.21
C PRO A 71 13.74 1.32 -12.93
N VAL A 72 13.18 2.40 -12.39
CA VAL A 72 11.95 3.05 -12.86
C VAL A 72 12.15 4.55 -13.02
N THR A 73 11.35 5.16 -13.89
CA THR A 73 11.24 6.61 -14.01
C THR A 73 10.01 7.07 -13.24
N ILE A 74 10.13 8.16 -12.49
CA ILE A 74 9.04 8.65 -11.63
C ILE A 74 8.84 10.15 -11.89
N GLN A 75 7.60 10.53 -12.16
CA GLN A 75 7.15 11.92 -12.19
C GLN A 75 6.27 12.17 -10.98
N PHE A 76 6.60 13.20 -10.19
CA PHE A 76 5.84 13.55 -8.99
C PHE A 76 4.77 14.58 -9.30
N VAL A 77 3.59 14.37 -8.74
CA VAL A 77 2.47 15.30 -8.82
C VAL A 77 1.98 15.59 -7.41
N VAL A 78 1.81 16.87 -7.08
CA VAL A 78 1.34 17.28 -5.76
C VAL A 78 -0.17 17.40 -5.77
N GLN A 79 -0.84 16.71 -4.84
CA GLN A 79 -2.21 16.97 -4.45
C GLN A 79 -2.21 17.94 -3.25
N GLU A 80 -2.48 19.22 -3.52
CA GLU A 80 -2.46 20.29 -2.50
C GLU A 80 -3.46 20.05 -1.37
N GLN A 81 -4.66 19.57 -1.71
CA GLN A 81 -5.71 19.26 -0.74
C GLN A 81 -6.18 17.84 -0.96
N ARG A 82 -6.18 17.06 0.13
CA ARG A 82 -6.56 15.64 0.14
C ARG A 82 -8.08 15.49 -0.01
N ARG A 83 -8.59 15.75 -1.21
CA ARG A 83 -10.02 15.78 -1.53
C ARG A 83 -10.52 14.46 -2.11
N GLY A 84 -9.79 13.36 -1.96
CA GLY A 84 -10.21 12.04 -2.46
C GLY A 84 -9.41 11.56 -3.69
N MET A 85 -9.66 10.31 -4.08
CA MET A 85 -8.87 9.62 -5.11
C MET A 85 -9.12 10.16 -6.52
N ALA A 86 -10.35 10.58 -6.85
CA ALA A 86 -10.62 11.16 -8.16
C ALA A 86 -9.90 12.49 -8.34
N ASP A 87 -9.85 13.32 -7.30
CA ASP A 87 -9.08 14.57 -7.31
C ASP A 87 -7.57 14.30 -7.44
N ALA A 88 -7.04 13.30 -6.74
CA ALA A 88 -5.64 12.90 -6.85
C ALA A 88 -5.28 12.46 -8.28
N LEU A 89 -6.12 11.61 -8.90
CA LEU A 89 -5.94 11.20 -10.30
C LEU A 89 -6.08 12.39 -11.27
N ARG A 90 -6.96 13.36 -10.96
CA ARG A 90 -7.13 14.57 -11.78
C ARG A 90 -5.85 15.40 -11.84
N GLN A 91 -5.09 15.48 -10.75
CA GLN A 91 -3.79 16.16 -10.77
C GLN A 91 -2.77 15.44 -11.66
N ALA A 92 -2.83 14.11 -11.71
CA ALA A 92 -1.94 13.30 -12.55
C ALA A 92 -2.33 13.28 -14.03
N ALA A 93 -3.58 13.60 -14.37
CA ALA A 93 -4.12 13.51 -15.72
C ALA A 93 -3.24 14.13 -16.83
N PRO A 94 -2.59 15.31 -16.64
CA PRO A 94 -1.72 15.89 -17.68
C PRO A 94 -0.48 15.05 -18.04
N LEU A 95 -0.07 14.10 -17.19
CA LEU A 95 1.10 13.25 -17.39
C LEU A 95 0.73 11.86 -17.94
N ILE A 96 -0.56 11.53 -17.95
CA ILE A 96 -1.09 10.23 -18.36
C ILE A 96 -1.49 10.31 -19.84
N HIS A 97 -0.82 9.54 -20.70
CA HIS A 97 -1.01 9.61 -22.15
C HIS A 97 -1.28 8.25 -22.83
N GLU A 98 -1.21 7.16 -22.07
CA GLU A 98 -1.51 5.80 -22.53
C GLU A 98 -2.31 5.04 -21.46
N PRO A 99 -2.83 3.83 -21.73
CA PRO A 99 -3.45 3.03 -20.69
C PRO A 99 -2.52 2.83 -19.50
N PHE A 100 -3.09 2.89 -18.30
CA PHE A 100 -2.30 2.93 -17.08
C PHE A 100 -2.90 2.02 -16.01
N ILE A 101 -2.02 1.51 -15.16
CA ILE A 101 -2.40 0.82 -13.93
C ILE A 101 -2.41 1.81 -12.79
N LEU A 102 -3.52 1.92 -12.08
CA LEU A 102 -3.67 2.76 -10.90
C LEU A 102 -3.64 1.90 -9.64
N SER A 103 -2.83 2.27 -8.65
CA SER A 103 -2.88 1.66 -7.31
C SER A 103 -2.85 2.70 -6.20
N ALA A 104 -3.50 2.40 -5.08
CA ALA A 104 -3.19 3.08 -3.82
C ALA A 104 -1.82 2.62 -3.29
N CYS A 105 -1.10 3.50 -2.59
CA CYS A 105 0.24 3.21 -2.04
C CYS A 105 0.26 2.17 -0.91
N ASP A 106 -0.90 1.81 -0.37
CA ASP A 106 -1.08 0.95 0.80
C ASP A 106 -1.77 -0.38 0.49
N ASN A 107 -1.86 -0.72 -0.80
CA ASN A 107 -2.53 -1.92 -1.30
C ASN A 107 -1.50 -2.86 -1.95
N LEU A 108 -1.04 -3.84 -1.18
CA LEU A 108 -0.07 -4.84 -1.61
C LEU A 108 -0.81 -6.06 -2.15
N VAL A 109 -0.65 -6.29 -3.45
CA VAL A 109 -1.17 -7.45 -4.16
C VAL A 109 -0.01 -8.32 -4.65
N ASN A 110 -0.27 -9.62 -4.88
CA ASN A 110 0.71 -10.47 -5.55
C ASN A 110 0.91 -9.99 -7.00
N SER A 111 2.16 -9.98 -7.46
CA SER A 111 2.54 -9.76 -8.86
C SER A 111 1.76 -10.65 -9.85
N ASP A 112 1.41 -11.89 -9.52
CA ASP A 112 0.63 -12.76 -10.42
C ASP A 112 -0.75 -12.17 -10.73
N HIS A 113 -1.36 -11.51 -9.74
CA HIS A 113 -2.64 -10.83 -9.88
C HIS A 113 -2.53 -9.58 -10.75
N VAL A 114 -1.45 -8.80 -10.60
CA VAL A 114 -1.14 -7.69 -11.51
C VAL A 114 -1.05 -8.20 -12.96
N GLY A 115 -0.35 -9.31 -13.18
CA GLY A 115 -0.28 -9.95 -14.49
C GLY A 115 -1.64 -10.43 -15.00
N ALA A 116 -2.53 -10.90 -14.13
CA ALA A 116 -3.89 -11.28 -14.49
C ALA A 116 -4.73 -10.09 -14.93
N LEU A 117 -4.62 -8.93 -14.26
CA LEU A 117 -5.26 -7.69 -14.71
C LEU A 117 -4.77 -7.28 -16.11
N ILE A 118 -3.46 -7.29 -16.33
CA ILE A 118 -2.85 -6.92 -17.62
C ILE A 118 -3.36 -7.86 -18.73
N ARG A 119 -3.37 -9.17 -18.48
CA ARG A 119 -3.89 -10.16 -19.44
C ARG A 119 -5.37 -9.92 -19.75
N ARG A 120 -6.19 -9.61 -18.74
CA ARG A 120 -7.62 -9.33 -18.94
C ARG A 120 -7.85 -8.04 -19.72
N PHE A 121 -7.06 -6.99 -19.46
CA PHE A 121 -7.17 -5.70 -20.13
C PHE A 121 -6.76 -5.78 -21.61
N ASN A 122 -5.82 -6.67 -21.95
CA ASN A 122 -5.40 -6.89 -23.34
C ASN A 122 -6.43 -7.67 -24.17
N GLN A 123 -7.52 -8.14 -23.58
CA GLN A 123 -8.63 -8.72 -24.33
C GLN A 123 -9.48 -7.60 -24.95
N PRO A 124 -9.91 -7.74 -26.21
CA PRO A 124 -10.51 -6.65 -26.99
C PRO A 124 -11.86 -6.15 -26.46
N ASP A 125 -12.48 -6.89 -25.55
CA ASP A 125 -13.78 -6.58 -24.98
C ASP A 125 -13.70 -5.76 -23.68
N ALA A 126 -12.54 -5.63 -23.02
CA ALA A 126 -12.40 -4.84 -21.79
C ALA A 126 -12.10 -3.36 -22.06
N ASN A 127 -12.94 -2.48 -21.54
CA ASN A 127 -12.69 -1.03 -21.50
C ASN A 127 -12.01 -0.57 -20.21
N ALA A 128 -11.99 -1.41 -19.17
CA ALA A 128 -11.22 -1.24 -17.95
C ALA A 128 -11.22 -2.58 -17.18
N VAL A 129 -10.31 -2.73 -16.24
CA VAL A 129 -10.27 -3.93 -15.38
C VAL A 129 -10.14 -3.52 -13.92
N LEU A 130 -11.03 -4.04 -13.08
CA LEU A 130 -11.00 -3.83 -11.64
C LEU A 130 -10.52 -5.06 -10.88
N THR A 131 -9.75 -4.84 -9.81
CA THR A 131 -9.50 -5.89 -8.81
C THR A 131 -10.69 -6.02 -7.89
N LEU A 132 -11.22 -7.25 -7.79
CA LEU A 132 -12.38 -7.57 -6.98
C LEU A 132 -12.04 -8.61 -5.91
N MET A 133 -12.73 -8.56 -4.77
CA MET A 133 -12.57 -9.53 -3.69
C MET A 133 -13.91 -9.77 -3.02
N VAL A 134 -14.26 -11.03 -2.78
CA VAL A 134 -15.41 -11.38 -1.95
C VAL A 134 -15.06 -11.11 -0.50
N ILE A 135 -15.84 -10.28 0.17
CA ILE A 135 -15.58 -9.87 1.56
C ILE A 135 -16.68 -10.37 2.51
N PRO A 136 -16.35 -10.61 3.80
CA PRO A 136 -17.36 -10.93 4.78
C PRO A 136 -18.27 -9.72 5.08
N PRO A 137 -19.52 -9.93 5.53
CA PRO A 137 -20.47 -8.84 5.80
C PRO A 137 -19.95 -7.74 6.74
N ALA A 138 -19.10 -8.09 7.72
CA ALA A 138 -18.49 -7.14 8.66
C ALA A 138 -17.52 -6.12 8.01
N GLN A 139 -17.19 -6.29 6.74
CA GLN A 139 -16.37 -5.36 5.96
C GLN A 139 -17.18 -4.50 4.99
N LEU A 140 -18.49 -4.72 4.86
CA LEU A 140 -19.36 -3.87 4.05
C LEU A 140 -19.33 -2.42 4.56
N GLY A 141 -19.45 -1.48 3.63
CA GLY A 141 -19.40 -0.04 3.90
C GLY A 141 -18.02 0.55 4.20
N LYS A 142 -16.94 -0.25 4.11
CA LYS A 142 -15.56 0.23 4.30
C LYS A 142 -14.80 0.51 3.00
N THR A 143 -15.33 0.03 1.88
CA THR A 143 -14.70 0.11 0.54
C THR A 143 -15.79 0.15 -0.52
N GLY A 144 -15.39 0.36 -1.77
CA GLY A 144 -16.30 0.30 -2.91
C GLY A 144 -16.89 -1.09 -3.08
N ILE A 145 -18.20 -1.19 -3.25
CA ILE A 145 -18.93 -2.43 -3.48
C ILE A 145 -19.47 -2.44 -4.89
N VAL A 146 -19.37 -3.59 -5.56
CA VAL A 146 -19.79 -3.74 -6.96
C VAL A 146 -20.97 -4.68 -7.10
N ASP A 147 -21.75 -4.51 -8.16
CA ASP A 147 -22.62 -5.54 -8.71
C ASP A 147 -22.06 -5.99 -10.06
N MET A 148 -22.35 -7.23 -10.45
CA MET A 148 -21.79 -7.83 -11.65
C MET A 148 -22.81 -8.65 -12.43
N LYS A 149 -22.60 -8.68 -13.74
CA LYS A 149 -23.24 -9.62 -14.66
C LYS A 149 -22.15 -10.33 -15.45
N ASN A 150 -22.03 -11.65 -15.23
CA ASN A 150 -20.91 -12.44 -15.74
C ASN A 150 -19.57 -11.84 -15.25
N GLU A 151 -18.64 -11.55 -16.16
CA GLU A 151 -17.32 -10.99 -15.85
C GLU A 151 -17.30 -9.46 -15.77
N TYR A 152 -18.45 -8.81 -15.98
CA TYR A 152 -18.55 -7.36 -16.11
C TYR A 152 -19.22 -6.72 -14.91
N VAL A 153 -18.64 -5.62 -14.44
CA VAL A 153 -19.19 -4.78 -13.39
C VAL A 153 -20.31 -3.93 -13.98
N THR A 154 -21.49 -4.01 -13.37
CA THR A 154 -22.70 -3.28 -13.78
C THR A 154 -22.98 -2.09 -12.89
N ARG A 155 -22.48 -2.11 -11.65
CA ARG A 155 -22.66 -1.02 -10.68
C ARG A 155 -21.49 -0.99 -9.71
N ILE A 156 -21.09 0.19 -9.27
CA ILE A 156 -20.11 0.41 -8.21
C ILE A 156 -20.56 1.57 -7.32
N ILE A 157 -20.43 1.40 -6.00
CA ILE A 157 -20.77 2.44 -5.02
C ILE A 157 -19.65 2.49 -3.98
N GLU A 158 -19.13 3.68 -3.67
CA GLU A 158 -18.09 3.83 -2.64
C GLU A 158 -18.69 3.81 -1.23
N LYS A 159 -18.27 2.82 -0.42
CA LYS A 159 -18.63 2.71 1.01
C LYS A 159 -20.14 2.90 1.24
N PRO A 160 -21.01 2.11 0.57
CA PRO A 160 -22.44 2.17 0.81
C PRO A 160 -22.75 1.69 2.24
N PRO A 161 -23.83 2.18 2.87
CA PRO A 161 -24.40 1.50 4.04
C PRO A 161 -24.56 -0.01 3.76
N PRO A 162 -24.30 -0.91 4.73
CA PRO A 162 -24.41 -2.35 4.50
C PRO A 162 -25.74 -2.82 3.91
N GLU A 163 -26.83 -2.15 4.27
CA GLU A 163 -28.19 -2.39 3.77
C GLU A 163 -28.42 -1.93 2.32
N GLU A 164 -27.58 -1.01 1.82
CA GLU A 164 -27.61 -0.51 0.44
C GLU A 164 -26.51 -1.15 -0.44
N ALA A 165 -25.68 -2.02 0.14
CA ALA A 165 -24.64 -2.72 -0.59
C ALA A 165 -25.28 -3.69 -1.61
N PRO A 166 -24.98 -3.55 -2.91
CA PRO A 166 -25.64 -4.38 -3.92
C PRO A 166 -25.22 -5.86 -3.84
N THR A 167 -23.99 -6.13 -3.39
CA THR A 167 -23.45 -7.46 -3.17
C THR A 167 -22.42 -7.44 -2.01
N ASN A 168 -21.69 -8.55 -1.82
CA ASN A 168 -20.51 -8.61 -0.96
C ASN A 168 -19.17 -8.62 -1.71
N ILE A 169 -19.15 -8.10 -2.95
CA ILE A 169 -17.95 -8.02 -3.77
C ILE A 169 -17.36 -6.61 -3.64
N ALA A 170 -16.17 -6.53 -3.07
CA ALA A 170 -15.42 -5.29 -2.92
C ALA A 170 -14.57 -4.99 -4.15
N SER A 171 -14.55 -3.74 -4.57
CA SER A 171 -13.55 -3.16 -5.45
C SER A 171 -12.34 -2.70 -4.64
N LEU A 172 -11.16 -3.15 -5.04
CA LEU A 172 -9.88 -2.84 -4.39
C LEU A 172 -9.09 -1.86 -5.25
N PRO A 173 -8.33 -0.90 -4.67
CA PRO A 173 -7.66 0.16 -5.41
C PRO A 173 -6.40 -0.34 -6.15
N LEU A 174 -6.63 -1.20 -7.13
CA LEU A 174 -5.73 -1.66 -8.18
C LEU A 174 -6.57 -1.87 -9.45
N TYR A 175 -6.41 -0.98 -10.40
CA TYR A 175 -7.25 -0.88 -11.59
C TYR A 175 -6.39 -0.70 -12.84
N ILE A 176 -6.85 -1.17 -13.99
CA ILE A 176 -6.29 -0.75 -15.28
C ILE A 176 -7.35 0.05 -16.03
N PHE A 177 -6.98 1.26 -16.43
CA PHE A 177 -7.86 2.18 -17.16
C PHE A 177 -7.24 2.64 -18.49
N PRO A 178 -8.06 2.90 -19.51
CA PRO A 178 -7.67 3.71 -20.64
C PRO A 178 -7.67 5.20 -20.23
N PRO A 179 -6.97 6.08 -20.96
CA PRO A 179 -6.98 7.53 -20.70
C PRO A 179 -8.38 8.15 -20.65
N ARG A 180 -9.38 7.54 -21.32
CA ARG A 180 -10.77 7.99 -21.32
C ARG A 180 -11.38 8.14 -19.91
N ILE A 181 -10.95 7.38 -18.90
CA ILE A 181 -11.46 7.55 -17.53
C ILE A 181 -11.25 8.99 -17.03
N LEU A 182 -10.19 9.66 -17.51
CA LEU A 182 -9.80 11.00 -17.10
C LEU A 182 -10.85 12.04 -17.51
N ASP A 183 -11.59 11.80 -18.60
CA ASP A 183 -12.64 12.69 -19.12
C ASP A 183 -13.83 12.79 -18.13
N PHE A 184 -14.02 11.78 -17.28
CA PHE A 184 -15.12 11.76 -16.30
C PHE A 184 -14.74 12.40 -14.95
N LEU A 185 -13.45 12.62 -14.68
CA LEU A 185 -12.99 13.19 -13.40
C LEU A 185 -13.54 14.59 -13.12
N PRO A 186 -13.68 15.52 -14.11
CA PRO A 186 -14.28 16.83 -13.87
C PRO A 186 -15.77 16.77 -13.46
N GLU A 187 -16.47 15.67 -13.77
CA GLU A 187 -17.89 15.49 -13.45
C GLU A 187 -18.13 14.91 -12.05
N VAL A 188 -17.09 14.38 -11.41
CA VAL A 188 -17.18 13.81 -10.06
C VAL A 188 -17.53 14.92 -9.07
N LYS A 189 -18.57 14.67 -8.27
CA LYS A 189 -19.02 15.58 -7.22
C LYS A 189 -18.49 15.10 -5.86
N PRO A 190 -18.32 16.01 -4.88
CA PRO A 190 -18.02 15.60 -3.52
C PRO A 190 -19.12 14.67 -2.98
N SER A 191 -18.71 13.56 -2.38
CA SER A 191 -19.58 12.66 -1.64
C SER A 191 -20.08 13.34 -0.35
N PRO A 192 -21.03 12.72 0.40
CA PRO A 192 -21.41 13.21 1.73
C PRO A 192 -20.23 13.36 2.72
N ARG A 193 -19.11 12.69 2.45
CA ARG A 193 -17.85 12.81 3.21
C ARG A 193 -17.00 14.01 2.79
N GLY A 194 -17.38 14.71 1.73
CA GLY A 194 -16.61 15.80 1.13
C GLY A 194 -15.47 15.35 0.22
N GLU A 195 -15.42 14.06 -0.14
CA GLU A 195 -14.37 13.47 -0.99
C GLU A 195 -14.88 13.24 -2.42
N TYR A 196 -14.04 13.49 -3.41
CA TYR A 196 -14.23 13.15 -4.81
C TYR A 196 -13.83 11.68 -5.00
N GLU A 197 -14.82 10.82 -5.07
CA GLU A 197 -14.64 9.36 -5.09
C GLU A 197 -14.38 8.87 -6.52
N LEU A 198 -13.35 8.04 -6.70
CA LEU A 198 -13.01 7.48 -8.02
C LEU A 198 -14.12 6.56 -8.55
N GLN A 199 -14.87 5.96 -7.64
CA GLN A 199 -15.99 5.06 -7.89
C GLN A 199 -17.09 5.75 -8.71
N ASP A 200 -17.30 7.06 -8.51
CA ASP A 200 -18.27 7.81 -9.31
C ASP A 200 -17.81 7.95 -10.78
N ALA A 201 -16.50 8.15 -11.01
CA ALA A 201 -15.94 8.14 -12.36
C ALA A 201 -15.99 6.75 -13.00
N ILE A 202 -15.74 5.69 -12.22
CA ILE A 202 -15.88 4.31 -12.70
C ILE A 202 -17.34 4.00 -13.05
N GLN A 203 -18.31 4.47 -12.26
CA GLN A 203 -19.72 4.32 -12.58
C GLN A 203 -20.08 5.04 -13.89
N MET A 204 -19.58 6.26 -14.11
CA MET A 204 -19.76 6.97 -15.38
C MET A 204 -19.14 6.21 -16.57
N LEU A 205 -17.97 5.58 -16.39
CA LEU A 205 -17.36 4.72 -17.40
C LEU A 205 -18.24 3.50 -17.70
N ILE A 206 -18.78 2.85 -16.66
CA ILE A 206 -19.71 1.71 -16.81
C ILE A 206 -20.94 2.14 -17.62
N ASP A 207 -21.58 3.25 -17.26
CA ASP A 207 -22.85 3.68 -17.85
C ASP A 207 -22.70 4.16 -19.31
N ARG A 208 -21.59 4.86 -19.61
CA ARG A 208 -21.40 5.54 -20.91
C ARG A 208 -20.56 4.76 -21.91
N VAL A 209 -19.74 3.82 -21.45
CA VAL A 209 -18.81 3.05 -22.29
C VAL A 209 -19.04 1.54 -22.16
N GLY A 210 -19.34 1.06 -20.95
CA GLY A 210 -19.60 -0.35 -20.68
C GLY A 210 -18.33 -1.22 -20.67
N ASN A 211 -18.52 -2.52 -20.51
CA ASN A 211 -17.48 -3.55 -20.48
C ASN A 211 -16.29 -3.28 -19.52
N VAL A 212 -16.60 -2.87 -18.29
CA VAL A 212 -15.62 -2.83 -17.20
C VAL A 212 -15.53 -4.22 -16.59
N ALA A 213 -14.42 -4.92 -16.82
CA ALA A 213 -14.23 -6.30 -16.37
C ALA A 213 -13.76 -6.37 -14.91
N GLY A 214 -14.06 -7.48 -14.23
CA GLY A 214 -13.57 -7.78 -12.90
C GLY A 214 -12.59 -8.95 -12.89
N VAL A 215 -11.51 -8.84 -12.11
CA VAL A 215 -10.59 -9.97 -11.82
C VAL A 215 -10.56 -10.18 -10.32
N PHE A 216 -10.91 -11.39 -9.89
CA PHE A 216 -10.98 -11.75 -8.48
C PHE A 216 -9.61 -12.07 -7.89
N ILE A 217 -9.38 -11.63 -6.66
CA ILE A 217 -8.26 -12.03 -5.82
C ILE A 217 -8.80 -12.66 -4.53
N GLU A 218 -8.12 -13.68 -4.01
CA GLU A 218 -8.49 -14.34 -2.75
C GLU A 218 -8.13 -13.49 -1.53
N SER A 219 -6.97 -12.83 -1.57
CA SER A 219 -6.48 -12.01 -0.47
C SER A 219 -5.50 -10.94 -0.94
N ARG A 220 -5.36 -9.91 -0.12
CA ARG A 220 -4.36 -8.84 -0.27
C ARG A 220 -3.84 -8.46 1.10
N LEU A 221 -2.71 -7.77 1.12
CA LEU A 221 -2.24 -7.08 2.30
C LEU A 221 -2.54 -5.59 2.15
N THR A 222 -3.10 -4.96 3.17
CA THR A 222 -3.35 -3.52 3.17
C THR A 222 -2.92 -2.89 4.47
N LEU A 223 -2.31 -1.72 4.41
CA LEU A 223 -1.84 -1.00 5.59
C LEU A 223 -2.92 -0.02 6.05
N THR A 224 -3.72 -0.38 7.04
CA THR A 224 -4.78 0.46 7.61
C THR A 224 -4.40 0.98 9.00
N GLY A 225 -3.85 0.11 9.85
CA GLY A 225 -3.39 0.41 11.20
C GLY A 225 -2.04 -0.23 11.54
N PRO A 226 -1.49 -0.01 12.75
CA PRO A 226 -0.21 -0.56 13.17
C PRO A 226 -0.16 -2.09 13.14
N GLU A 227 -1.27 -2.76 13.46
CA GLU A 227 -1.43 -4.20 13.38
C GLU A 227 -1.16 -4.75 11.97
N ASP A 228 -1.55 -4.00 10.95
CA ASP A 228 -1.27 -4.36 9.56
C ASP A 228 0.22 -4.21 9.24
N LEU A 229 0.89 -3.18 9.78
CA LEU A 229 2.32 -3.00 9.57
C LEU A 229 3.11 -4.18 10.12
N LEU A 230 2.72 -4.68 11.29
CA LEU A 230 3.26 -5.89 11.88
C LEU A 230 2.97 -7.12 11.02
N ALA A 231 1.70 -7.30 10.61
CA ALA A 231 1.29 -8.45 9.81
C ALA A 231 2.00 -8.50 8.45
N ILE A 232 2.14 -7.36 7.78
CA ILE A 232 2.84 -7.23 6.49
C ILE A 232 4.32 -7.55 6.66
N ASN A 233 5.00 -6.94 7.63
CA ASN A 233 6.42 -7.24 7.86
C ASN A 233 6.64 -8.72 8.20
N ARG A 234 5.77 -9.30 9.02
CA ARG A 234 5.79 -10.73 9.32
C ARG A 234 5.60 -11.59 8.06
N HIS A 235 4.65 -11.24 7.18
CA HIS A 235 4.44 -11.95 5.93
C HIS A 235 5.71 -11.97 5.06
N TYR A 236 6.31 -10.80 4.82
CA TYR A 236 7.54 -10.70 4.03
C TYR A 236 8.72 -11.41 4.68
N LEU A 237 8.79 -11.40 6.02
CA LEU A 237 9.87 -12.04 6.76
C LEU A 237 9.77 -13.56 6.70
N MET A 238 8.55 -14.11 6.80
CA MET A 238 8.30 -15.55 6.65
C MET A 238 8.54 -16.04 5.21
N ALA A 239 8.26 -15.21 4.20
CA ALA A 239 8.56 -15.54 2.81
C ALA A 239 10.08 -15.68 2.54
N GLY A 240 10.93 -15.07 3.38
CA GLY A 240 12.40 -15.09 3.29
C GLY A 240 13.10 -16.37 3.78
N GLN A 241 12.37 -17.48 4.01
CA GLN A 241 12.92 -18.81 4.34
C GLN A 241 13.85 -18.86 5.59
N ASP A 242 13.44 -18.25 6.71
CA ASP A 242 14.15 -18.32 8.01
C ASP A 242 15.61 -17.82 8.04
N GLN A 243 16.07 -17.11 7.00
CA GLN A 243 17.41 -16.52 7.00
C GLN A 243 17.45 -15.16 7.72
N PRO A 244 18.37 -14.97 8.68
CA PRO A 244 18.52 -13.69 9.36
C PRO A 244 19.19 -12.67 8.44
N GLN A 245 18.70 -11.43 8.43
CA GLN A 245 19.37 -10.30 7.79
C GLN A 245 19.82 -9.32 8.86
N LEU A 246 21.11 -9.37 9.19
CA LEU A 246 21.68 -8.65 10.33
C LEU A 246 22.67 -7.62 9.83
N ALA A 247 22.40 -6.36 10.14
CA ALA A 247 23.37 -5.29 10.01
C ALA A 247 23.47 -4.41 11.28
N PRO A 248 23.35 -4.93 12.52
CA PRO A 248 23.49 -4.09 13.70
C PRO A 248 24.90 -3.50 13.79
N PHE A 249 25.02 -2.30 14.39
CA PHE A 249 26.32 -1.71 14.71
C PHE A 249 27.03 -2.49 15.82
N THR A 250 26.31 -2.83 16.88
CA THR A 250 26.82 -3.66 17.99
C THR A 250 25.75 -4.56 18.56
N VAL A 251 26.17 -5.75 19.01
CA VAL A 251 25.33 -6.68 19.79
C VAL A 251 26.08 -7.02 21.08
N GLY A 252 25.47 -6.76 22.23
CA GLY A 252 26.06 -7.05 23.53
C GLY A 252 26.21 -8.55 23.80
N PRO A 253 27.13 -8.94 24.69
CA PRO A 253 27.36 -10.34 25.04
C PRO A 253 26.12 -10.99 25.66
N GLY A 254 25.96 -12.29 25.45
CA GLY A 254 24.83 -13.06 25.99
C GLY A 254 23.49 -12.81 25.28
N THR A 255 23.47 -12.00 24.22
CA THR A 255 22.25 -11.75 23.42
C THR A 255 22.00 -12.89 22.43
N HIS A 256 20.76 -13.37 22.40
CA HIS A 256 20.27 -14.42 21.52
C HIS A 256 19.37 -13.85 20.43
N LEU A 257 19.74 -14.07 19.17
CA LEU A 257 18.96 -13.67 18.00
C LEU A 257 18.27 -14.91 17.42
N VAL A 258 16.94 -14.87 17.30
CA VAL A 258 16.10 -16.01 16.90
C VAL A 258 15.41 -15.70 15.56
N THR A 259 15.59 -16.56 14.57
CA THR A 259 15.04 -16.38 13.22
C THR A 259 13.55 -16.76 13.13
N PRO A 260 12.84 -16.21 12.13
CA PRO A 260 13.29 -15.24 11.15
C PRO A 260 13.39 -13.84 11.78
N LEU A 261 14.42 -13.07 11.40
CA LEU A 261 14.62 -11.73 11.93
C LEU A 261 15.38 -10.83 10.95
N ARG A 262 15.07 -9.53 10.98
CA ARG A 262 15.81 -8.50 10.23
C ARG A 262 16.15 -7.34 11.16
N ILE A 263 17.43 -6.98 11.20
CA ILE A 263 17.95 -5.83 11.95
C ILE A 263 18.77 -4.96 11.02
N GLU A 264 18.45 -3.68 10.93
CA GLU A 264 19.12 -2.73 10.06
C GLU A 264 20.30 -2.01 10.72
N GLN A 265 21.01 -1.25 9.88
CA GLN A 265 22.23 -0.51 10.19
C GLN A 265 22.07 0.46 11.35
N ASN A 266 23.19 0.77 12.00
CA ASN A 266 23.28 1.70 13.12
C ASN A 266 22.47 1.32 14.37
N THR A 267 21.90 0.12 14.39
CA THR A 267 21.18 -0.40 15.55
C THR A 267 22.16 -0.88 16.61
N VAL A 268 21.97 -0.44 17.85
CA VAL A 268 22.75 -0.85 19.02
C VAL A 268 21.90 -1.74 19.91
N ILE A 269 22.39 -2.94 20.22
CA ILE A 269 21.70 -3.91 21.08
C ILE A 269 22.54 -4.20 22.32
N GLY A 270 21.92 -4.07 23.50
CA GLY A 270 22.53 -4.37 24.80
C GLY A 270 22.87 -5.85 25.01
N ALA A 271 23.35 -6.15 26.22
CA ALA A 271 23.69 -7.52 26.63
C ALA A 271 22.44 -8.33 27.00
N ASN A 272 22.56 -9.65 27.04
CA ASN A 272 21.56 -10.58 27.58
C ASN A 272 20.13 -10.41 27.00
N CYS A 273 20.00 -9.97 25.75
CA CYS A 273 18.71 -9.79 25.10
C CYS A 273 18.23 -11.08 24.41
N VAL A 274 16.93 -11.19 24.15
CA VAL A 274 16.35 -12.22 23.28
C VAL A 274 15.52 -11.52 22.20
N ILE A 275 16.02 -11.51 20.97
CA ILE A 275 15.36 -10.82 19.85
C ILE A 275 14.93 -11.85 18.81
N GLY A 276 13.62 -11.93 18.59
CA GLY A 276 12.97 -12.87 17.69
C GLY A 276 12.17 -13.96 18.41
N PRO A 277 11.49 -14.83 17.65
CA PRO A 277 11.36 -14.81 16.20
C PRO A 277 10.42 -13.72 15.69
N ARG A 278 10.43 -13.51 14.37
CA ARG A 278 9.53 -12.62 13.60
C ARG A 278 9.62 -11.16 14.04
N VAL A 279 10.84 -10.67 14.11
CA VAL A 279 11.15 -9.29 14.49
C VAL A 279 11.80 -8.54 13.34
N TYR A 280 11.30 -7.34 13.08
CA TYR A 280 11.94 -6.36 12.22
C TYR A 280 12.36 -5.14 13.04
N ILE A 281 13.65 -4.80 13.01
CA ILE A 281 14.20 -3.58 13.62
C ILE A 281 14.77 -2.70 12.49
N GLU A 282 14.16 -1.53 12.30
CA GLU A 282 14.62 -0.50 11.35
C GLU A 282 15.91 0.17 11.86
N LYS A 283 16.56 0.95 11.00
CA LYS A 283 17.85 1.61 11.29
C LYS A 283 17.81 2.55 12.51
N ASP A 284 18.99 2.78 13.08
CA ASP A 284 19.22 3.79 14.13
C ASP A 284 18.50 3.51 15.48
N CYS A 285 18.07 2.26 15.74
CA CYS A 285 17.42 1.88 17.00
C CYS A 285 18.42 1.64 18.14
N ARG A 286 17.97 1.85 19.39
CA ARG A 286 18.74 1.55 20.60
C ARG A 286 17.96 0.61 21.51
N ILE A 287 18.48 -0.60 21.70
CA ILE A 287 17.87 -1.63 22.53
C ILE A 287 18.71 -1.79 23.79
N GLY A 288 18.08 -1.62 24.96
CA GLY A 288 18.70 -1.79 26.27
C GLY A 288 19.17 -3.21 26.56
N THR A 289 19.69 -3.43 27.77
CA THR A 289 20.14 -4.74 28.27
C THR A 289 18.97 -5.56 28.79
N GLY A 290 18.99 -6.88 28.60
CA GLY A 290 17.97 -7.79 29.13
C GLY A 290 16.63 -7.72 28.40
N VAL A 291 16.56 -7.08 27.23
CA VAL A 291 15.31 -6.88 26.49
C VAL A 291 14.88 -8.16 25.78
N THR A 292 13.58 -8.46 25.83
CA THR A 292 12.96 -9.52 25.01
C THR A 292 12.03 -8.90 23.98
N ILE A 293 12.24 -9.20 22.69
CA ILE A 293 11.41 -8.73 21.58
C ILE A 293 10.96 -9.94 20.76
N LYS A 294 9.66 -10.09 20.51
CA LYS A 294 9.11 -11.16 19.69
C LYS A 294 7.89 -10.68 18.92
N ASP A 295 7.70 -11.15 17.68
CA ASP A 295 6.51 -10.79 16.89
C ASP A 295 6.31 -9.26 16.83
N ALA A 296 7.36 -8.49 16.51
CA ALA A 296 7.33 -7.04 16.66
C ALA A 296 8.01 -6.29 15.51
N VAL A 297 7.61 -5.04 15.32
CA VAL A 297 8.27 -4.07 14.43
C VAL A 297 8.79 -2.92 15.28
N VAL A 298 10.07 -2.62 15.20
CA VAL A 298 10.71 -1.49 15.88
C VAL A 298 11.15 -0.50 14.81
N LEU A 299 10.53 0.68 14.79
CA LEU A 299 10.73 1.71 13.78
C LEU A 299 11.94 2.59 14.10
N ARG A 300 12.42 3.28 13.06
CA ARG A 300 13.66 4.05 13.05
C ARG A 300 13.78 4.99 14.25
N GLY A 301 14.91 4.89 14.94
CA GLY A 301 15.24 5.78 16.06
C GLY A 301 14.60 5.40 17.40
N ALA A 302 13.80 4.32 17.45
CA ALA A 302 13.17 3.88 18.68
C ALA A 302 14.21 3.50 19.76
N VAL A 303 13.88 3.82 21.00
CA VAL A 303 14.70 3.50 22.18
C VAL A 303 13.90 2.60 23.11
N ILE A 304 14.38 1.39 23.33
CA ILE A 304 13.76 0.41 24.23
C ILE A 304 14.60 0.31 25.50
N ALA A 305 13.98 0.56 26.65
CA ALA A 305 14.64 0.55 27.95
C ALA A 305 15.05 -0.87 28.40
N ASP A 306 15.98 -0.93 29.35
CA ASP A 306 16.46 -2.19 29.92
C ASP A 306 15.33 -3.07 30.47
N ASN A 307 15.45 -4.39 30.30
CA ASN A 307 14.52 -5.42 30.76
C ASN A 307 13.09 -5.32 30.22
N ALA A 308 12.86 -4.54 29.16
CA ALA A 308 11.56 -4.46 28.51
C ALA A 308 11.19 -5.79 27.82
N MET A 309 9.88 -6.09 27.79
CA MET A 309 9.32 -7.22 27.07
C MET A 309 8.30 -6.71 26.05
N ILE A 310 8.65 -6.84 24.76
CA ILE A 310 7.84 -6.36 23.62
C ILE A 310 7.35 -7.58 22.84
N ILE A 311 6.02 -7.77 22.77
CA ILE A 311 5.42 -8.92 22.10
C ILE A 311 4.20 -8.49 21.30
N GLY A 312 4.22 -8.69 19.98
CA GLY A 312 3.03 -8.42 19.15
C GLY A 312 2.78 -6.94 18.86
N GLU A 313 3.80 -6.09 18.97
CA GLU A 313 3.65 -4.63 18.94
C GLU A 313 4.47 -3.95 17.85
N VAL A 314 4.03 -2.74 17.48
CA VAL A 314 4.83 -1.79 16.68
C VAL A 314 5.32 -0.69 17.62
N ILE A 315 6.63 -0.52 17.70
CA ILE A 315 7.30 0.50 18.52
C ILE A 315 7.85 1.58 17.60
N SER A 316 7.62 2.85 17.93
CA SER A 316 8.11 4.03 17.20
C SER A 316 8.85 4.99 18.10
#